data_AF-A0A8J3XJA1-F1
#
_entry.id   AF-A0A8J3XJA1-F1
#
_cell.length_a   1.000
_cell.length_b   1.000
_cell.length_c   1.000
_cell.angle_alpha   90.00
_cell.angle_beta   90.00
_cell.angle_gamma   90.00
#
_symmetry.space_group_name_H-M   'P 1'
#
loop_
_entity.id
_entity.type
_entity.pdbx_description
1 polymer ?
#
loop_
_entity_poly.entity_id
_entity_poly.type
_entity_poly.pdbx_seq_one_letter_code
_entity_poly.pdbx_strand_id
1 'polypeptide(L)'
;MTAPLDIEGPAAPPRSNGELVFAEPWESRAFGMAVALHEAGAFAWPRFQAALIARIAAWQAAPADEPWDYYRQWLGALEDVLARGGAVLPGEVAERARALAGRPAGHDHPAGHGHDHPAGHDHAGGHDHPAGHGHGHPH
;
A
#
# COMPACT_ATOMS: atom_id res chain seq x y z
N MET A 1 6.54 -4.84 -19.31
CA MET A 1 5.37 -5.57 -18.75
C MET A 1 5.21 -5.10 -17.33
N THR A 2 4.03 -4.64 -16.92
CA THR A 2 3.77 -4.20 -15.54
C THR A 2 3.69 -5.41 -14.62
N ALA A 3 4.29 -5.32 -13.42
CA ALA A 3 4.19 -6.35 -12.40
C ALA A 3 2.73 -6.51 -11.92
N PRO A 4 2.11 -7.69 -12.05
CA PRO A 4 0.78 -7.92 -11.49
C PRO A 4 0.88 -8.10 -9.97
N LEU A 5 0.47 -7.08 -9.22
CA LEU A 5 0.39 -7.14 -7.75
C LEU A 5 -0.97 -7.69 -7.35
N ASP A 6 -0.98 -8.85 -6.68
CA ASP A 6 -2.23 -9.38 -6.14
C ASP A 6 -2.81 -8.45 -5.10
N ILE A 7 -4.14 -8.41 -5.03
CA ILE A 7 -4.90 -7.66 -4.01
C ILE A 7 -5.07 -8.51 -2.74
N GLU A 8 -5.17 -9.83 -2.89
CA GLU A 8 -5.41 -10.78 -1.81
C GLU A 8 -4.46 -11.98 -1.91
N GLY A 9 -4.22 -12.65 -0.77
CA GLY A 9 -3.41 -13.86 -0.69
C GLY A 9 -2.07 -13.67 0.02
N PRO A 10 -1.31 -14.74 0.25
CA PRO A 10 -0.11 -14.73 1.08
C PRO A 10 1.00 -13.84 0.51
N ALA A 11 1.08 -13.68 -0.81
CA ALA A 11 2.07 -12.82 -1.47
C ALA A 11 1.63 -11.35 -1.60
N ALA A 12 0.39 -11.00 -1.25
CA ALA A 12 -0.12 -9.65 -1.45
C ALA A 12 0.61 -8.65 -0.53
N PRO A 13 1.12 -7.52 -1.07
CA PRO A 13 1.81 -6.53 -0.26
C PRO A 13 0.85 -5.79 0.68
N PRO A 14 1.34 -5.33 1.86
CA PRO A 14 0.56 -4.53 2.80
C PRO A 14 -0.04 -3.28 2.15
N ARG A 15 -1.33 -3.07 2.37
CA ARG A 15 -2.06 -1.92 1.85
C ARG A 15 -2.92 -1.26 2.92
N SER A 16 -3.11 0.05 2.80
CA SER A 16 -4.07 0.84 3.57
C SER A 16 -4.91 1.65 2.59
N ASN A 17 -6.24 1.52 2.67
CA ASN A 17 -7.18 2.17 1.76
C ASN A 17 -6.88 1.96 0.26
N GLY A 18 -6.33 0.80 -0.10
CA GLY A 18 -5.97 0.44 -1.48
C GLY A 18 -4.56 0.84 -1.92
N GLU A 19 -3.84 1.66 -1.15
CA GLU A 19 -2.48 2.08 -1.46
C GLU A 19 -1.43 1.21 -0.76
N LEU A 20 -0.26 1.03 -1.38
CA LEU A 20 0.88 0.32 -0.78
C LEU A 20 1.41 1.12 0.41
N VAL A 21 1.56 0.43 1.55
CA VAL A 21 2.13 1.05 2.76
C VAL A 21 3.56 0.58 2.94
N PHE A 22 4.42 1.52 3.28
CA PHE A 22 5.82 1.31 3.64
C PHE A 22 6.04 1.93 5.02
N ALA A 23 6.42 1.13 6.00
CA ALA A 23 6.80 1.57 7.34
C ALA A 23 8.16 2.27 7.33
N GLU A 24 9.08 1.81 6.47
CA GLU A 24 10.46 2.29 6.42
C GLU A 24 10.90 2.68 5.00
N PRO A 25 11.82 3.64 4.83
CA PRO A 25 12.30 4.06 3.51
C PRO A 25 12.99 2.96 2.70
N TRP A 26 13.48 1.90 3.33
CA TRP A 26 14.08 0.77 2.61
C TRP A 26 13.04 -0.14 1.95
N GLU A 27 11.81 -0.18 2.47
CA GLU A 27 10.75 -1.07 1.97
C GLU A 27 10.25 -0.63 0.59
N SER A 28 10.01 0.67 0.42
CA SER A 28 9.65 1.27 -0.88
C SER A 28 10.74 1.06 -1.93
N ARG A 29 12.01 1.12 -1.52
CA ARG A 29 13.16 0.82 -2.36
C ARG A 29 13.22 -0.65 -2.75
N ALA A 30 12.99 -1.57 -1.81
CA ALA A 30 12.93 -3.02 -2.07
C ALA A 30 11.82 -3.39 -3.05
N PHE A 31 10.64 -2.79 -2.86
CA PHE A 31 9.52 -2.93 -3.77
C PHE A 31 9.87 -2.42 -5.18
N GLY A 32 10.38 -1.19 -5.28
CA GLY A 32 10.77 -0.59 -6.55
C GLY A 32 11.82 -1.42 -7.30
N MET A 33 12.81 -1.96 -6.58
CA MET A 33 13.86 -2.81 -7.18
C MET A 33 13.27 -4.05 -7.86
N ALA A 34 12.38 -4.77 -7.19
CA ALA A 34 11.76 -5.97 -7.75
C ALA A 34 10.92 -5.63 -8.99
N VAL A 35 10.15 -4.54 -8.96
CA VAL A 35 9.36 -4.09 -10.11
C VAL A 35 10.27 -3.71 -11.29
N ALA A 36 11.31 -2.90 -11.06
CA ALA A 36 12.20 -2.47 -12.13
C ALA A 36 13.01 -3.62 -12.76
N LEU A 37 13.42 -4.60 -11.96
CA LEU A 37 14.11 -5.79 -12.47
C LEU A 37 13.17 -6.68 -13.29
N HIS A 38 11.91 -6.81 -12.87
CA HIS A 38 10.89 -7.50 -13.66
C HIS A 38 10.62 -6.78 -15.00
N GLU A 39 10.44 -5.47 -14.96
CA GLU A 39 10.21 -4.65 -16.16
C GLU A 39 11.39 -4.71 -17.14
N ALA A 40 12.61 -4.81 -16.62
CA ALA A 40 13.83 -5.02 -17.40
C ALA A 40 13.97 -6.46 -17.94
N GLY A 41 13.07 -7.38 -17.56
CA GLY A 41 13.10 -8.77 -18.02
C GLY A 41 14.14 -9.65 -17.30
N ALA A 42 14.72 -9.19 -16.17
CA ALA A 42 15.68 -9.98 -15.41
C ALA A 42 15.07 -11.27 -14.85
N PHE A 43 13.76 -11.26 -14.58
CA PHE A 43 12.99 -12.44 -14.22
C PHE A 43 11.50 -12.27 -14.58
N ALA A 44 10.80 -13.42 -14.69
CA ALA A 44 9.36 -13.45 -14.83
C ALA A 44 8.67 -13.27 -13.48
N TRP A 45 7.64 -12.41 -13.41
CA TRP A 45 6.92 -12.12 -12.17
C TRP A 45 6.36 -13.36 -11.43
N PRO A 46 5.73 -14.35 -12.10
CA PRO A 46 5.21 -15.54 -11.41
C PRO A 46 6.31 -16.34 -10.70
N ARG A 47 7.56 -16.28 -11.18
CA ARG A 47 8.70 -16.93 -10.52
C ARG A 47 9.04 -16.24 -9.20
N PHE A 48 8.98 -14.91 -9.16
CA PHE A 48 9.17 -14.13 -7.95
C PHE A 48 8.05 -14.37 -6.94
N GLN A 49 6.80 -14.32 -7.40
CA GLN A 49 5.62 -14.61 -6.57
C GLN A 49 5.69 -16.00 -5.93
N ALA A 50 6.06 -17.04 -6.71
CA ALA A 50 6.23 -18.39 -6.18
C ALA A 50 7.34 -18.48 -5.13
N ALA A 51 8.48 -17.80 -5.35
CA ALA A 51 9.57 -17.73 -4.37
C ALA A 51 9.12 -17.04 -3.07
N LEU A 52 8.38 -15.94 -3.18
CA LEU A 52 7.82 -15.23 -2.03
C LEU A 52 6.88 -16.12 -1.22
N ILE A 53 5.93 -16.80 -1.87
CA ILE A 53 5.01 -17.73 -1.20
C ILE A 53 5.79 -18.82 -0.46
N ALA A 54 6.81 -19.40 -1.09
CA ALA A 54 7.63 -20.43 -0.48
C ALA A 54 8.36 -19.92 0.78
N ARG A 55 8.89 -18.70 0.76
CA ARG A 55 9.55 -18.10 1.94
C ARG A 55 8.58 -17.80 3.07
N ILE A 56 7.41 -17.26 2.74
CA ILE A 56 6.35 -17.00 3.72
C ILE A 56 5.92 -18.30 4.39
N ALA A 57 5.70 -19.36 3.61
CA ALA A 57 5.35 -20.68 4.13
C ALA A 57 6.48 -21.27 5.00
N ALA A 58 7.74 -21.13 4.60
CA ALA A 58 8.88 -21.61 5.36
C ALA A 58 9.02 -20.89 6.71
N TRP A 59 8.81 -19.58 6.75
CA TRP A 59 8.83 -18.80 7.99
C TRP A 59 7.68 -19.21 8.92
N GLN A 60 6.46 -19.37 8.37
CA GLN A 60 5.29 -19.82 9.15
C GLN A 60 5.46 -21.23 9.74
N ALA A 61 6.24 -22.09 9.08
CA ALA A 61 6.53 -23.43 9.56
C ALA A 61 7.65 -23.49 10.60
N ALA A 62 8.46 -22.43 10.74
CA ALA A 62 9.55 -22.38 11.70
C ALA A 62 9.10 -21.70 13.01
N PRO A 63 9.56 -22.18 14.18
CA PRO A 63 9.46 -21.40 15.41
C PRO A 63 10.37 -20.18 15.26
N ALA A 64 9.77 -19.03 14.95
CA ALA A 64 10.48 -17.78 14.79
C ALA A 64 10.40 -16.97 16.10
N ASP A 65 11.56 -16.70 16.69
CA ASP A 65 11.70 -15.76 17.82
C ASP A 65 11.71 -14.29 17.33
N GLU A 66 11.71 -14.08 16.01
CA GLU A 66 11.75 -12.78 15.37
C GLU A 66 10.36 -12.35 14.89
N PRO A 67 10.03 -11.04 14.97
CA PRO A 67 8.76 -10.52 14.47
C PRO A 67 8.64 -10.68 12.96
N TRP A 68 7.40 -10.89 12.49
CA TRP A 68 7.09 -10.97 11.07
C TRP A 68 7.43 -9.67 10.33
N ASP A 69 8.10 -9.78 9.19
CA ASP A 69 8.43 -8.66 8.31
C ASP A 69 8.25 -9.09 6.85
N TYR A 70 7.20 -8.54 6.21
CA TYR A 70 6.85 -8.85 4.82
C TYR A 70 7.95 -8.45 3.83
N TYR A 71 8.51 -7.24 3.99
CA TYR A 71 9.50 -6.73 3.03
C TYR A 71 10.86 -7.40 3.18
N ARG A 72 11.16 -8.02 4.34
CA ARG A 72 12.29 -8.95 4.47
C ARG A 72 12.07 -10.25 3.69
N GLN A 73 10.86 -10.82 3.71
CA GLN A 73 10.55 -11.99 2.87
C GLN A 73 10.56 -11.63 1.38
N TRP A 74 10.08 -10.44 1.02
CA TRP A 74 10.15 -9.87 -0.33
C TRP A 74 11.59 -9.80 -0.84
N LEU A 75 12.50 -9.21 -0.05
CA LEU A 75 13.90 -9.07 -0.44
C LEU A 75 14.58 -10.43 -0.59
N GLY A 76 14.35 -11.35 0.35
CA GLY A 76 14.90 -12.69 0.25
C GLY A 76 14.37 -13.47 -0.96
N ALA A 77 13.11 -13.29 -1.36
CA ALA A 77 12.57 -13.88 -2.58
C ALA A 77 13.22 -13.29 -3.84
N LEU A 78 13.53 -11.99 -3.82
CA LEU A 78 14.23 -11.32 -4.91
C LEU A 78 15.65 -11.89 -5.07
N GLU A 79 16.36 -12.04 -3.96
CA GLU A 79 17.69 -12.67 -3.92
C GLU A 79 17.66 -14.11 -4.48
N ASP A 80 16.69 -14.92 -4.04
CA ASP A 80 16.53 -16.30 -4.51
C ASP A 80 16.32 -16.40 -6.03
N VAL A 81 15.54 -15.47 -6.59
CA VAL A 81 15.20 -15.45 -8.02
C VAL A 81 16.41 -14.99 -8.85
N LEU A 82 17.12 -13.96 -8.40
CA LEU A 82 18.32 -13.45 -9.06
C LEU A 82 19.47 -14.47 -9.01
N ALA A 83 19.70 -15.10 -7.85
CA ALA A 83 20.74 -16.12 -7.69
C ALA A 83 20.52 -17.33 -8.62
N ARG A 84 19.27 -17.77 -8.79
CA ARG A 84 18.92 -18.87 -9.70
C ARG A 84 18.91 -18.47 -11.18
N GLY A 85 18.89 -17.18 -11.49
CA GLY A 85 18.85 -16.66 -12.86
C GLY A 85 20.23 -16.48 -13.49
N GLY A 86 21.32 -16.53 -12.72
CA GLY A 86 22.69 -16.26 -13.20
C GLY A 86 22.92 -14.81 -13.66
N ALA A 87 21.88 -13.99 -13.67
CA ALA A 87 21.89 -12.59 -14.04
C ALA A 87 21.69 -11.77 -12.76
N VAL A 88 22.78 -11.19 -12.24
CA VAL A 88 23.04 -9.75 -12.31
C VAL A 88 24.33 -9.48 -11.53
N LEU A 89 25.27 -8.74 -12.14
CA LEU A 89 26.40 -8.14 -11.43
C LEU A 89 25.84 -7.17 -10.37
N PRO A 90 26.24 -7.27 -9.09
CA PRO A 90 25.70 -6.45 -7.98
C PRO A 90 25.61 -4.93 -8.25
N GLY A 91 26.44 -4.41 -9.17
CA GLY A 91 26.46 -3.00 -9.57
C GLY A 91 25.21 -2.50 -10.31
N GLU A 92 24.60 -3.31 -11.19
CA GLU A 92 23.42 -2.86 -11.96
C GLU A 92 22.16 -2.81 -11.09
N VAL A 93 22.02 -3.75 -10.15
CA VAL A 93 20.96 -3.72 -9.13
C VAL A 93 21.13 -2.49 -8.24
N ALA A 94 22.36 -2.20 -7.81
CA ALA A 94 22.64 -1.05 -6.93
C ALA A 94 22.42 0.31 -7.61
N GLU A 95 22.77 0.48 -8.88
CA GLU A 95 22.47 1.72 -9.62
C GLU A 95 20.97 1.93 -9.80
N ARG A 96 20.24 0.88 -10.19
CA ARG A 96 18.79 0.98 -10.41
C ARG A 96 18.03 1.19 -9.10
N ALA A 97 18.51 0.56 -8.02
CA ALA A 97 18.02 0.80 -6.66
C ALA A 97 18.23 2.26 -6.23
N ARG A 98 19.39 2.85 -6.52
CA ARG A 98 19.68 4.27 -6.23
C ARG A 98 18.79 5.22 -7.04
N ALA A 99 18.53 4.93 -8.31
CA ALA A 99 17.63 5.72 -9.14
C ALA A 99 16.19 5.73 -8.60
N LEU A 100 15.71 4.61 -8.09
CA LEU A 100 14.39 4.49 -7.47
C LEU A 100 14.34 5.13 -6.07
N ALA A 101 15.42 5.01 -5.29
CA ALA A 101 15.58 5.66 -3.99
C ALA A 101 15.52 7.19 -4.05
N GLY A 102 15.84 7.79 -5.21
CA GLY A 102 15.75 9.24 -5.44
C GLY A 102 14.32 9.74 -5.69
N ARG A 103 13.33 8.85 -5.83
CA ARG A 103 11.92 9.26 -5.99
C ARG A 103 11.31 9.42 -4.59
N PRO A 104 10.84 10.62 -4.21
CA PRO A 104 10.25 10.83 -2.90
C PRO A 104 9.00 9.93 -2.76
N ALA A 105 8.97 9.11 -1.70
CA ALA A 105 7.77 8.46 -1.21
C ALA A 105 6.96 9.51 -0.44
N GLY A 106 6.24 10.35 -1.17
CA GLY A 106 5.47 11.42 -0.56
C GLY A 106 4.55 12.09 -1.58
N HIS A 107 3.30 11.67 -1.62
CA HIS A 107 2.20 12.55 -1.99
C HIS A 107 1.02 12.28 -1.05
N ASP A 108 0.90 13.18 -0.09
CA ASP A 108 -0.31 13.79 0.44
C ASP A 108 -1.56 12.91 0.66
N HIS A 109 -1.78 12.54 1.91
CA HIS A 109 -3.14 12.46 2.45
C HIS A 109 -3.60 13.87 2.85
N PRO A 110 -4.56 14.50 2.16
CA PRO A 110 -5.52 15.31 2.88
C PRO A 110 -6.49 14.35 3.56
N ALA A 111 -6.42 14.27 4.89
CA ALA A 111 -7.46 13.70 5.72
C ALA A 111 -8.76 14.50 5.52
N GLY A 112 -9.52 14.16 4.49
CA GLY A 112 -10.87 14.66 4.23
C GLY A 112 -11.88 13.68 4.81
N HIS A 113 -12.21 13.90 6.08
CA HIS A 113 -13.30 13.24 6.79
C HIS A 113 -14.65 13.55 6.09
N GLY A 114 -15.43 12.51 5.79
CA GLY A 114 -16.75 12.66 5.17
C GLY A 114 -17.53 11.35 5.14
N HIS A 115 -17.62 10.66 6.27
CA HIS A 115 -18.59 9.58 6.44
C HIS A 115 -19.94 10.25 6.76
N ASP A 116 -20.75 10.51 5.73
CA ASP A 116 -22.13 10.97 5.92
C ASP A 116 -22.99 9.74 6.23
N HIS A 117 -23.26 9.53 7.52
CA HIS A 117 -24.34 8.66 7.98
C HIS A 117 -25.58 9.51 8.18
N PRO A 118 -26.65 9.35 7.38
CA PRO A 118 -27.92 9.99 7.69
C PRO A 118 -28.62 9.23 8.82
N ALA A 119 -28.35 9.61 10.06
CA ALA A 119 -29.19 9.29 11.21
C ALA A 119 -30.35 10.30 11.26
N GLY A 120 -31.41 10.04 10.50
CA GLY A 120 -32.69 10.73 10.66
C GLY A 120 -33.39 10.26 11.93
N HIS A 121 -33.13 10.93 13.05
CA HIS A 121 -33.90 10.77 14.28
C HIS A 121 -34.98 11.86 14.29
N ASP A 122 -36.22 11.47 13.96
CA ASP A 122 -37.40 12.34 14.05
C ASP A 122 -37.69 12.66 15.52
N HIS A 123 -37.42 13.91 15.93
CA HIS A 123 -37.99 14.48 17.15
C HIS A 123 -39.04 15.52 16.77
N ALA A 124 -40.29 15.08 16.79
CA ALA A 124 -41.46 15.94 16.79
C ALA A 124 -41.50 16.76 18.09
N GLY A 125 -41.51 18.09 17.99
CA GLY A 125 -41.65 18.96 19.15
C GLY A 125 -41.42 20.44 18.84
N GLY A 126 -42.33 21.05 18.08
CA GLY A 126 -42.34 22.50 17.84
C GLY A 126 -43.71 23.07 18.19
N HIS A 127 -43.82 23.65 19.38
CA HIS A 127 -44.95 24.42 19.87
C HIS A 127 -45.34 25.55 18.91
N ASP A 128 -46.64 25.66 18.63
CA ASP A 128 -47.28 26.74 17.91
C ASP A 128 -47.48 27.95 18.84
N HIS A 129 -47.01 29.13 18.42
CA HIS A 129 -47.45 30.45 18.93
C HIS A 129 -47.28 31.48 17.80
N PRO A 130 -48.37 31.99 17.22
CA PRO A 130 -48.28 33.12 16.31
C PRO A 130 -48.86 34.43 16.88
N ALA A 131 -48.41 35.51 16.24
CA ALA A 131 -49.08 36.80 16.04
C ALA A 131 -48.64 37.99 16.91
N GLY A 132 -47.58 38.66 16.46
CA GLY A 132 -47.43 40.12 16.59
C GLY A 132 -47.64 40.78 15.22
N HIS A 133 -48.81 41.39 15.01
CA HIS A 133 -49.17 42.19 13.83
C HIS A 133 -48.32 43.46 13.76
N GLY A 134 -47.57 43.65 12.68
CA GLY A 134 -47.04 44.95 12.29
C GLY A 134 -47.94 45.58 11.23
N HIS A 135 -48.50 46.76 11.51
CA HIS A 135 -49.02 47.67 10.49
C HIS A 135 -48.54 49.08 10.82
N GLY A 136 -47.58 49.55 10.02
CA GLY A 136 -47.29 50.96 9.86
C GLY A 136 -47.87 51.42 8.53
N HIS A 137 -48.49 52.60 8.51
CA HIS A 137 -48.28 53.62 7.48
C HIS A 137 -49.02 54.92 7.87
N PRO A 138 -48.35 56.09 7.79
CA PRO A 138 -49.00 57.40 7.86
C PRO A 138 -49.21 57.97 6.45
N HIS A 139 -50.38 58.56 6.18
CA HIS A 139 -50.57 59.94 5.70
C HIS A 139 -52.07 60.25 5.51
#